data_AF-A0A7W1EHS4-F1
#
_entry.id   AF-A0A7W1EHS4-F1
#
_cell.length_a   1.000
_cell.length_b   1.000
_cell.length_c   1.000
_cell.angle_alpha   90.00
_cell.angle_beta   90.00
_cell.angle_gamma   90.00
#
_symmetry.space_group_name_H-M   'P 1'
#
loop_
_entity.id
_entity.type
_entity.pdbx_description
1 polymer ?
#
loop_
_entity_poly.entity_id
_entity_poly.type
_entity_poly.pdbx_seq_one_letter_code
_entity_poly.pdbx_strand_id
1 'polypeptide(L)'
;MKKVFTITFTSLMLFIFSSVKAQTTDLLKSFINKNDFALRSVQKNTIRAYSASNAAAVKSILKLQLIAVKNYSTNTGLSKQAAYQARQESIRFLKNNSDVPSETFSIKEKETALFGTPKPIDSPDNYLSGAELKSVSETDIQNPASLNSFVTSIVN
;
A
#
# COMPACT_ATOMS: atom_id res chain seq x y z
N MET A 1 7.02 -30.12 59.30
CA MET A 1 6.92 -28.89 58.50
C MET A 1 7.58 -29.12 57.14
N LYS A 2 6.80 -29.24 56.05
CA LYS A 2 7.33 -29.33 54.68
C LYS A 2 6.80 -28.12 53.91
N LYS A 3 7.67 -27.17 53.57
CA LYS A 3 7.32 -26.02 52.72
C LYS A 3 7.49 -26.46 51.27
N VAL A 4 6.39 -26.56 50.53
CA VAL A 4 6.39 -26.80 49.08
C VAL A 4 6.61 -25.44 48.41
N PHE A 5 7.76 -25.30 47.76
CA PHE A 5 8.13 -24.11 47.01
C PHE A 5 7.42 -24.16 45.66
N THR A 6 6.38 -23.34 45.50
CA THR A 6 5.64 -23.23 44.24
C THR A 6 6.36 -22.20 43.37
N ILE A 7 7.05 -22.65 42.32
CA ILE A 7 7.67 -21.78 41.32
C ILE A 7 6.59 -21.35 40.33
N THR A 8 6.25 -20.06 40.33
CA THR A 8 5.39 -19.43 39.34
C THR A 8 6.14 -19.31 38.01
N PHE A 9 5.82 -20.17 37.04
CA PHE A 9 6.31 -20.09 35.67
C PHE A 9 5.31 -19.30 34.81
N THR A 10 5.32 -17.98 34.95
CA THR A 10 4.45 -17.07 34.18
C THR A 10 5.24 -15.86 33.71
N SER A 11 6.22 -16.04 32.83
CA SER A 11 6.88 -14.91 32.16
C SER A 11 7.60 -15.32 30.85
N LEU A 12 6.92 -15.99 29.93
CA LEU A 12 7.48 -16.24 28.59
C LEU A 12 6.48 -16.04 27.41
N MET A 13 5.24 -15.61 27.69
CA MET A 13 4.24 -15.39 26.64
C MET A 13 4.13 -13.93 26.16
N LEU A 14 4.82 -12.96 26.77
CA LEU A 14 4.74 -11.55 26.35
C LEU A 14 5.74 -11.13 25.26
N PHE A 15 6.80 -11.91 24.99
CA PHE A 15 7.81 -11.52 23.99
C PHE A 15 7.44 -11.93 22.54
N ILE A 16 6.57 -12.92 22.35
CA ILE A 16 6.25 -13.45 21.02
C ILE A 16 5.33 -12.49 20.23
N PHE A 17 4.37 -11.84 20.90
CA PHE A 17 3.41 -10.96 20.24
C PHE A 17 4.03 -9.65 19.71
N SER A 18 5.04 -9.13 20.40
CA SER A 18 5.74 -7.89 20.01
C SER A 18 6.55 -8.09 18.73
N SER A 19 7.23 -9.24 18.59
CA SER A 19 8.04 -9.57 17.41
C SER A 19 7.18 -9.78 16.16
N VAL A 20 6.02 -10.42 16.28
CA VAL A 20 5.11 -10.66 15.15
C VAL A 20 4.49 -9.35 14.64
N LYS A 21 4.12 -8.44 15.55
CA LYS A 21 3.63 -7.10 15.17
C LYS A 21 4.71 -6.30 14.43
N ALA A 22 5.94 -6.28 14.92
CA ALA A 22 7.05 -5.58 14.28
C ALA A 22 7.33 -6.12 12.87
N GLN A 23 7.42 -7.45 12.73
CA GLN A 23 7.65 -8.11 11.44
C GLN A 23 6.53 -7.83 10.43
N THR A 24 5.26 -7.82 10.88
CA THR A 24 4.10 -7.51 10.02
C THR A 24 4.11 -6.05 9.57
N THR A 25 4.57 -5.16 10.44
CA THR A 25 4.69 -3.71 10.19
C THR A 25 5.76 -3.42 9.14
N ASP A 26 6.95 -4.01 9.28
CA ASP A 26 8.04 -3.89 8.30
C ASP A 26 7.65 -4.45 6.92
N LEU A 27 6.94 -5.57 6.91
CA LEU A 27 6.50 -6.21 5.67
C LEU A 27 5.44 -5.35 4.96
N LEU A 28 4.52 -4.71 5.68
CA LEU A 28 3.57 -3.76 5.11
C LEU A 28 4.26 -2.52 4.53
N LYS A 29 5.23 -1.93 5.25
CA LYS A 29 6.02 -0.80 4.75
C LYS A 29 6.76 -1.16 3.48
N SER A 30 7.41 -2.33 3.47
CA SER A 30 8.07 -2.86 2.27
C SER A 30 7.09 -3.03 1.10
N PHE A 31 5.88 -3.51 1.37
CA PHE A 31 4.85 -3.67 0.34
C PHE A 31 4.40 -2.33 -0.24
N ILE A 32 4.12 -1.34 0.62
CA ILE A 32 3.76 0.03 0.22
C ILE A 32 4.86 0.65 -0.64
N ASN A 33 6.12 0.54 -0.24
CA ASN A 33 7.25 1.07 -1.01
C ASN A 33 7.40 0.37 -2.37
N LYS A 34 7.13 -0.94 -2.45
CA LYS A 34 7.13 -1.65 -3.73
C LYS A 34 5.98 -1.22 -4.65
N ASN A 35 4.87 -0.70 -4.10
CA ASN A 35 3.80 -0.15 -4.94
C ASN A 35 4.29 1.08 -5.72
N ASP A 36 5.25 1.85 -5.20
CA ASP A 36 5.83 2.98 -5.91
C ASP A 36 6.50 2.55 -7.23
N PHE A 37 7.10 1.35 -7.26
CA PHE A 37 7.68 0.78 -8.48
C PHE A 37 6.60 0.41 -9.51
N ALA A 38 5.46 -0.14 -9.06
CA ALA A 38 4.31 -0.41 -9.92
C ALA A 38 3.70 0.89 -10.45
N LEU A 39 3.57 1.91 -9.59
CA LEU A 39 3.08 3.25 -9.94
C LEU A 39 3.96 3.93 -11.00
N ARG A 40 5.29 3.86 -10.88
CA ARG A 40 6.22 4.38 -11.90
C ARG A 40 6.05 3.67 -13.24
N SER A 41 5.76 2.37 -13.21
CA SER A 41 5.49 1.59 -14.43
C SER A 41 4.15 1.98 -15.07
N VAL A 42 3.11 2.19 -14.26
CA VAL A 42 1.81 2.73 -14.69
C VAL A 42 1.98 4.12 -15.32
N GLN A 43 2.77 4.99 -14.67
CA GLN A 43 3.07 6.34 -15.14
C GLN A 43 3.76 6.30 -16.50
N LYS A 44 4.81 5.50 -16.65
CA LYS A 44 5.56 5.36 -17.90
C LYS A 44 4.64 4.97 -19.07
N ASN A 45 3.68 4.08 -18.84
CA ASN A 45 2.71 3.70 -19.87
C ASN A 45 1.67 4.79 -20.13
N THR A 46 1.27 5.54 -19.11
CA THR A 46 0.38 6.70 -19.28
C THR A 46 1.03 7.82 -20.09
N ILE A 47 2.34 8.02 -19.96
CA ILE A 47 3.10 8.97 -20.80
C ILE A 47 3.12 8.51 -22.27
N ARG A 48 3.31 7.20 -22.51
CA ARG A 48 3.37 6.61 -23.85
C ARG A 48 2.02 6.61 -24.57
N ALA A 49 0.96 6.33 -23.83
CA ALA A 49 -0.40 6.17 -24.35
C ALA A 49 -1.38 6.93 -23.45
N TYR A 50 -1.34 8.26 -23.56
CA TYR A 50 -2.20 9.11 -22.75
C TYR A 50 -3.67 9.03 -23.19
N SER A 51 -4.56 8.91 -22.21
CA SER A 51 -5.99 9.12 -22.36
C SER A 51 -6.56 9.65 -21.05
N ALA A 52 -7.70 10.34 -21.11
CA ALA A 52 -8.39 10.81 -19.90
C ALA A 52 -8.75 9.64 -18.96
N SER A 53 -9.12 8.48 -19.52
CA SER A 53 -9.38 7.26 -18.76
C SER A 53 -8.14 6.75 -18.04
N ASN A 54 -6.99 6.71 -18.73
CA ASN A 54 -5.73 6.28 -18.12
C ASN A 54 -5.30 7.26 -17.03
N ALA A 55 -5.47 8.56 -17.27
CA ALA A 55 -5.20 9.57 -16.26
C ALA A 55 -6.05 9.38 -15.00
N ALA A 56 -7.36 9.19 -15.16
CA ALA A 56 -8.27 8.92 -14.05
C ALA A 56 -7.88 7.64 -13.28
N ALA A 57 -7.49 6.58 -13.99
CA ALA A 57 -7.01 5.34 -13.37
C ALA A 57 -5.75 5.57 -12.53
N VAL A 58 -4.75 6.30 -13.05
CA VAL A 58 -3.54 6.63 -12.27
C VAL A 58 -3.90 7.43 -11.03
N LYS A 59 -4.77 8.44 -11.15
CA LYS A 59 -5.22 9.24 -9.99
C LYS A 59 -5.93 8.40 -8.94
N SER A 60 -6.76 7.44 -9.36
CA SER A 60 -7.40 6.49 -8.43
C SER A 60 -6.36 5.66 -7.67
N ILE A 61 -5.32 5.16 -8.35
CA ILE A 61 -4.22 4.43 -7.70
C ILE A 61 -3.45 5.34 -6.73
N LEU A 62 -3.21 6.61 -7.07
CA LEU A 62 -2.56 7.57 -6.17
C LEU A 62 -3.38 7.84 -4.90
N LYS A 63 -4.71 7.91 -4.99
CA LYS A 63 -5.58 8.01 -3.81
C LYS A 63 -5.41 6.81 -2.89
N LEU A 64 -5.42 5.59 -3.45
CA LEU A 64 -5.22 4.36 -2.68
C LEU A 64 -3.82 4.31 -2.04
N GLN A 65 -2.78 4.73 -2.74
CA GLN A 65 -1.42 4.80 -2.20
C GLN A 65 -1.35 5.81 -1.04
N LEU A 66 -1.97 6.99 -1.19
CA LEU A 66 -2.03 7.99 -0.12
C LEU A 66 -2.78 7.46 1.11
N ILE A 67 -3.93 6.80 0.93
CA ILE A 67 -4.67 6.15 2.01
C ILE A 67 -3.79 5.11 2.71
N ALA A 68 -3.02 4.32 1.94
CA ALA A 68 -2.13 3.30 2.48
C ALA A 68 -1.05 3.90 3.38
N VAL A 69 -0.37 4.95 2.89
CA VAL A 69 0.74 5.57 3.61
C VAL A 69 0.26 6.31 4.86
N LYS A 70 -0.77 7.17 4.75
CA LYS A 70 -1.25 7.97 5.90
C LYS A 70 -1.79 7.12 7.05
N ASN A 71 -2.38 5.96 6.73
CA ASN A 71 -2.99 5.07 7.73
C ASN A 71 -2.03 4.00 8.24
N TYR A 72 -0.79 3.95 7.75
CA TYR A 72 0.18 2.90 8.09
C TYR A 72 0.31 2.70 9.61
N SER A 73 0.51 3.80 10.35
CA SER A 73 0.71 3.80 11.80
C SER A 73 -0.58 3.96 12.63
N THR A 74 -1.67 4.43 12.02
CA THR A 74 -2.90 4.83 12.74
C THR A 74 -4.07 3.88 12.51
N ASN A 75 -4.17 3.28 11.32
CA ASN A 75 -5.18 2.29 10.96
C ASN A 75 -4.59 1.27 9.98
N THR A 76 -3.80 0.34 10.51
CA THR A 76 -3.09 -0.68 9.74
C THR A 76 -4.03 -1.56 8.90
N GLY A 77 -5.29 -1.75 9.33
CA GLY A 77 -6.28 -2.50 8.56
C GLY A 77 -6.65 -1.80 7.25
N LEU A 78 -6.99 -0.50 7.33
CA LEU A 78 -7.25 0.34 6.16
C LEU A 78 -6.01 0.49 5.28
N SER A 79 -4.83 0.66 5.91
CA SER A 79 -3.56 0.75 5.19
C SER A 79 -3.28 -0.50 4.34
N LYS A 80 -3.48 -1.70 4.91
CA LYS A 80 -3.35 -2.98 4.21
C LYS A 80 -4.31 -3.09 3.02
N GLN A 81 -5.59 -2.76 3.22
CA GLN A 81 -6.61 -2.82 2.16
C GLN A 81 -6.26 -1.88 1.01
N ALA A 82 -5.93 -0.64 1.32
CA ALA A 82 -5.56 0.38 0.34
C ALA A 82 -4.28 0.00 -0.42
N ALA A 83 -3.25 -0.49 0.29
CA ALA A 83 -1.99 -0.92 -0.34
C ALA A 83 -2.22 -2.08 -1.30
N TYR A 84 -3.02 -3.06 -0.88
CA TYR A 84 -3.36 -4.23 -1.69
C TYR A 84 -4.13 -3.82 -2.96
N GLN A 85 -5.16 -2.98 -2.81
CA GLN A 85 -5.96 -2.52 -3.94
C GLN A 85 -5.15 -1.62 -4.89
N ALA A 86 -4.30 -0.73 -4.38
CA ALA A 86 -3.38 0.08 -5.20
C ALA A 86 -2.52 -0.82 -6.11
N ARG A 87 -2.01 -1.93 -5.56
CA ARG A 87 -1.25 -2.91 -6.35
C ARG A 87 -2.11 -3.61 -7.39
N GLN A 88 -3.31 -4.06 -7.01
CA GLN A 88 -4.21 -4.74 -7.95
C GLN A 88 -4.60 -3.83 -9.12
N GLU A 89 -4.97 -2.59 -8.85
CA GLU A 89 -5.33 -1.63 -9.89
C GLU A 89 -4.12 -1.28 -10.76
N SER A 90 -2.91 -1.21 -10.19
CA SER A 90 -1.69 -1.06 -10.99
C SER A 90 -1.45 -2.24 -11.93
N ILE A 91 -1.62 -3.49 -11.45
CA ILE A 91 -1.51 -4.70 -12.28
C ILE A 91 -2.56 -4.68 -13.38
N ARG A 92 -3.82 -4.37 -13.05
CA ARG A 92 -4.92 -4.30 -14.01
C ARG A 92 -4.64 -3.25 -15.09
N PHE A 93 -4.18 -2.07 -14.69
CA PHE A 93 -3.78 -1.03 -15.62
C PHE A 93 -2.69 -1.54 -16.58
N LEU A 94 -1.62 -2.13 -16.04
CA LEU A 94 -0.48 -2.58 -16.85
C LEU A 94 -0.85 -3.73 -17.78
N LYS A 95 -1.69 -4.67 -17.35
CA LYS A 95 -2.22 -5.74 -18.22
C LYS A 95 -2.97 -5.19 -19.43
N ASN A 96 -3.69 -4.09 -19.25
CA ASN A 96 -4.53 -3.52 -20.31
C ASN A 96 -3.78 -2.50 -21.19
N ASN A 97 -2.65 -1.96 -20.72
CA ASN A 97 -1.98 -0.81 -21.34
C ASN A 97 -0.47 -1.03 -21.58
N SER A 98 0.06 -2.23 -21.38
CA SER A 98 1.49 -2.50 -21.56
C SER A 98 1.80 -3.96 -21.86
N ASP A 99 2.93 -4.21 -22.51
CA ASP A 99 3.50 -5.55 -22.69
C ASP A 99 4.25 -6.04 -21.44
N VAL A 100 4.15 -5.34 -20.30
CA VAL A 100 4.88 -5.72 -19.10
C VAL A 100 4.29 -7.01 -18.55
N PRO A 101 5.09 -8.08 -18.36
CA PRO A 101 4.59 -9.34 -17.84
C PRO A 101 3.93 -9.11 -16.48
N SER A 102 2.67 -9.53 -16.37
CA SER A 102 1.87 -9.28 -15.16
C SER A 102 2.45 -9.92 -13.89
N GLU A 103 3.31 -10.91 -14.05
CA GLU A 103 4.08 -11.59 -13.01
C GLU A 103 5.03 -10.64 -12.27
N THR A 104 5.53 -9.60 -12.95
CA THR A 104 6.48 -8.61 -12.41
C THR A 104 5.96 -7.94 -11.13
N PHE A 105 4.65 -7.67 -11.10
CA PHE A 105 4.00 -6.95 -10.00
C PHE A 105 3.06 -7.83 -9.19
N SER A 106 2.93 -9.11 -9.57
CA SER A 106 2.03 -10.06 -8.92
C SER A 106 2.31 -10.15 -7.42
N ILE A 107 1.23 -10.18 -6.64
CA ILE A 107 1.29 -10.26 -5.18
C ILE A 107 1.75 -11.66 -4.82
N LYS A 108 2.93 -11.78 -4.21
CA LYS A 108 3.52 -13.09 -3.89
C LYS A 108 2.78 -13.73 -2.71
N GLU A 109 2.87 -15.05 -2.60
CA GLU A 109 2.24 -15.83 -1.51
C GLU A 109 2.61 -15.30 -0.11
N LYS A 110 3.89 -14.98 0.09
CA LYS A 110 4.40 -14.36 1.32
C LYS A 110 3.81 -12.98 1.62
N GLU A 111 3.34 -12.27 0.59
CA GLU A 111 2.68 -10.97 0.73
C GLU A 111 1.18 -11.17 0.96
N THR A 112 0.57 -12.25 0.46
CA THR A 112 -0.87 -12.53 0.65
C THR A 112 -1.21 -12.76 2.12
N ALA A 113 -0.30 -13.37 2.89
CA ALA A 113 -0.42 -13.53 4.34
C ALA A 113 -0.60 -12.19 5.10
N LEU A 114 -0.19 -11.05 4.53
CA LEU A 114 -0.38 -9.73 5.15
C LEU A 114 -1.86 -9.32 5.22
N PHE A 115 -2.62 -9.71 4.21
CA PHE A 115 -3.90 -9.09 3.89
C PHE A 115 -5.11 -9.90 4.36
N GLY A 116 -4.91 -11.17 4.74
CA GLY A 116 -6.01 -12.06 5.08
C GLY A 116 -7.01 -12.11 3.92
N THR A 117 -8.27 -11.77 4.18
CA THR A 117 -9.27 -11.48 3.15
C THR A 117 -9.32 -9.96 2.91
N PRO A 118 -8.74 -9.45 1.80
CA PRO A 118 -8.78 -8.03 1.50
C PRO A 118 -10.22 -7.59 1.28
N LYS A 119 -10.61 -6.46 1.88
CA LYS A 119 -11.88 -5.79 1.58
C LYS A 119 -11.63 -4.65 0.61
N PRO A 120 -12.40 -4.52 -0.48
CA PRO A 120 -12.26 -3.41 -1.40
C PRO A 120 -12.65 -2.10 -0.73
N ILE A 121 -11.98 -1.03 -1.15
CA ILE A 121 -12.31 0.37 -0.86
C ILE A 121 -13.08 0.88 -2.09
N ASP A 122 -14.40 0.96 -1.95
CA ASP A 122 -15.29 1.34 -3.06
C ASP A 122 -15.29 2.85 -3.32
N SER A 123 -15.02 3.66 -2.30
CA SER A 123 -14.99 5.12 -2.39
C SER A 123 -13.75 5.69 -1.70
N PRO A 124 -12.57 5.65 -2.35
CA PRO A 124 -11.32 6.18 -1.80
C PRO A 124 -11.42 7.63 -1.32
N ASP A 125 -12.26 8.43 -1.99
CA ASP A 125 -12.44 9.86 -1.71
C ASP A 125 -12.96 10.12 -0.29
N ASN A 126 -13.72 9.19 0.29
CA ASN A 126 -14.27 9.30 1.65
C ASN A 126 -13.19 9.18 2.76
N TYR A 127 -11.98 8.77 2.41
CA TYR A 127 -10.86 8.58 3.34
C TYR A 127 -9.81 9.69 3.26
N LEU A 128 -10.04 10.66 2.38
CA LEU A 128 -9.13 11.77 2.09
C LEU A 128 -9.82 13.11 2.39
N SER A 129 -9.05 14.03 2.94
CA SER A 129 -9.45 15.43 3.09
C SER A 129 -9.49 16.14 1.75
N GLY A 130 -10.15 17.30 1.69
CA GLY A 130 -10.18 18.12 0.47
C GLY A 130 -8.78 18.53 -0.02
N ALA A 131 -7.84 18.79 0.90
CA ALA A 131 -6.46 19.13 0.55
C ALA A 131 -5.72 17.93 -0.09
N GLU A 132 -5.94 16.72 0.42
CA GLU A 132 -5.37 15.48 -0.12
C GLU A 132 -5.96 15.14 -1.50
N LEU A 133 -7.27 15.32 -1.67
CA LEU A 133 -7.91 15.14 -2.97
C LEU A 133 -7.38 16.13 -4.00
N LYS A 134 -7.20 17.39 -3.57
CA LYS A 134 -6.62 18.45 -4.40
C LYS A 134 -5.18 18.12 -4.79
N SER A 135 -4.33 17.71 -3.86
CA SER A 135 -2.93 17.37 -4.16
C SER A 135 -2.82 16.21 -5.16
N VAL A 136 -3.68 15.18 -5.01
CA VAL A 136 -3.77 14.10 -6.01
C VAL A 136 -4.24 14.67 -7.35
N SER A 137 -5.28 15.49 -7.39
CA SER A 137 -5.83 16.07 -8.64
C SER A 137 -4.80 16.93 -9.38
N GLU A 138 -4.00 17.72 -8.67
CA GLU A 138 -3.01 18.65 -9.23
C GLU A 138 -1.69 17.97 -9.62
N THR A 139 -1.43 16.75 -9.16
CA THR A 139 -0.20 16.01 -9.52
C THR A 139 -0.10 15.81 -11.03
N ASP A 140 0.91 16.33 -11.71
CA ASP A 140 1.10 16.07 -13.14
C ASP A 140 1.62 14.64 -13.33
N ILE A 141 0.71 13.73 -13.64
CA ILE A 141 1.04 12.31 -13.82
C ILE A 141 1.83 12.05 -15.12
N GLN A 142 1.89 13.00 -16.06
CA GLN A 142 2.73 12.86 -17.24
C GLN A 142 4.17 13.33 -16.98
N ASN A 143 4.39 14.06 -15.89
CA ASN A 143 5.71 14.49 -15.45
C ASN A 143 6.26 13.56 -14.36
N PRO A 144 7.33 12.78 -14.65
CA PRO A 144 7.97 11.90 -13.66
C PRO A 144 8.44 12.62 -12.39
N ALA A 145 8.90 13.86 -12.51
CA ALA A 145 9.34 14.65 -11.35
C ALA A 145 8.16 15.04 -10.45
N SER A 146 7.00 15.37 -11.04
CA SER A 146 5.79 15.70 -10.27
C SER A 146 5.29 14.49 -9.48
N LEU A 147 5.19 13.31 -10.12
CA LEU A 147 4.83 12.08 -9.41
C LEU A 147 5.84 11.74 -8.31
N ASN A 148 7.15 11.85 -8.60
CA ASN A 148 8.18 11.57 -7.61
C ASN A 148 8.08 12.51 -6.40
N SER A 149 7.81 13.80 -6.63
CA SER A 149 7.57 14.77 -5.57
C SER A 149 6.33 14.41 -4.75
N PHE A 150 5.24 14.00 -5.40
CA PHE A 150 4.03 13.55 -4.71
C PHE A 150 4.32 12.33 -3.83
N VAL A 151 4.90 11.26 -4.38
CA VAL A 151 5.22 10.03 -3.64
C VAL A 151 6.17 10.32 -2.46
N THR A 152 7.16 11.19 -2.65
CA THR A 152 8.08 11.58 -1.57
C THR A 152 7.38 12.39 -0.49
N SER A 153 6.44 13.26 -0.87
CA SER A 153 5.68 14.09 0.07
C SER A 153 4.72 13.31 0.97
N ILE A 154 4.31 12.11 0.55
CA ILE A 154 3.40 11.27 1.34
C ILE A 154 4.13 10.26 2.22
N VAL A 155 5.33 9.82 1.83
CA VAL A 155 6.13 8.82 2.56
C VAL A 155 6.91 9.41 3.73
N ASN A 156 7.18 10.72 3.71
CA ASN A 156 7.85 11.48 4.79
C ASN A 156 6.85 12.01 5.81
#